data_AF-A0A0E2LRM3-F1
#
_entry.id   AF-A0A0E2LRM3-F1
#
_cell.length_a   1.000
_cell.length_b   1.000
_cell.length_c   1.000
_cell.angle_alpha   90.00
_cell.angle_beta   90.00
_cell.angle_gamma   90.00
#
_symmetry.space_group_name_H-M   'P 1'
#
loop_
_entity.id
_entity.type
_entity.pdbx_description
1 polymer ?
#
loop_
_entity_poly.entity_id
_entity_poly.type
_entity_poly.pdbx_seq_one_letter_code
_entity_poly.pdbx_strand_id
1 'polypeptide(L)'
;MRPGNTSACNNFPVFLQDTLNKLEEKKVGLVRADSCFCNKQVIESLQKQKIHYIIAARLTSTVKICLLRLFAVVAEAVQRRKIE
;
A
#
# COMPACT_ATOMS: atom_id res chain seq x y z
N MET A 1 -8.21 -2.53 12.63
CA MET A 1 -8.35 -2.04 11.23
C MET A 1 -9.66 -2.58 10.68
N ARG A 2 -10.40 -1.80 9.88
CA ARG A 2 -11.68 -2.27 9.34
C ARG A 2 -11.45 -3.43 8.37
N PRO A 3 -12.35 -4.41 8.26
CA PRO A 3 -12.23 -5.42 7.21
C PRO A 3 -12.25 -4.69 5.86
N GLY A 4 -11.16 -4.80 5.08
CA GLY A 4 -11.00 -4.14 3.77
C GLY A 4 -11.96 -4.59 2.66
N ASN A 5 -13.20 -4.91 2.99
CA ASN A 5 -14.31 -5.22 2.07
C ASN A 5 -15.41 -4.14 2.10
N THR A 6 -15.20 -3.01 2.77
CA THR A 6 -16.13 -1.87 2.75
C THR A 6 -16.00 -1.10 1.43
N SER A 7 -17.11 -0.70 0.82
CA SER A 7 -17.17 0.08 -0.43
C SER A 7 -16.77 1.57 -0.26
N ALA A 8 -15.75 1.86 0.57
CA ALA A 8 -15.36 3.24 0.90
C ALA A 8 -14.44 3.90 -0.13
N CYS A 9 -14.06 3.21 -1.21
CA CYS A 9 -13.15 3.72 -2.24
C CYS A 9 -13.82 4.31 -3.47
N ASN A 10 -15.15 4.28 -3.54
CA ASN A 10 -15.87 4.91 -4.64
C ASN A 10 -15.48 6.39 -4.70
N ASN A 11 -15.02 6.83 -5.86
CA ASN A 11 -14.63 8.20 -6.14
C ASN A 11 -13.43 8.75 -5.32
N PHE A 12 -12.56 7.88 -4.79
CA PHE A 12 -11.36 8.31 -4.05
C PHE A 12 -10.48 9.32 -4.81
N PRO A 13 -10.23 9.21 -6.14
CA PRO A 13 -9.37 10.17 -6.84
C PRO A 13 -9.92 11.60 -6.81
N VAL A 14 -11.25 11.75 -6.93
CA VAL A 14 -11.92 13.05 -6.86
C VAL A 14 -11.83 13.61 -5.44
N PHE A 15 -12.08 12.78 -4.44
CA PHE A 15 -11.92 13.16 -3.03
C PHE A 15 -10.48 13.60 -2.72
N LEU A 16 -9.48 12.85 -3.20
CA LEU A 16 -8.08 13.17 -3.00
C LEU A 16 -7.72 14.51 -3.64
N GLN A 17 -8.11 14.74 -4.89
CA GLN A 17 -7.82 16.00 -5.59
C GLN A 17 -8.47 17.20 -4.89
N ASP A 18 -9.74 17.10 -4.53
CA ASP A 18 -10.47 18.14 -3.81
C ASP A 18 -9.85 18.43 -2.43
N THR A 19 -9.43 17.38 -1.72
CA THR A 19 -8.73 17.51 -0.44
C THR A 19 -7.38 18.20 -0.61
N LEU A 20 -6.58 17.81 -1.61
CA LEU A 20 -5.29 18.45 -1.88
C LEU A 20 -5.45 19.92 -2.27
N ASN A 21 -6.48 20.26 -3.07
CA ASN A 21 -6.76 21.64 -3.44
C ASN A 21 -7.12 22.51 -2.22
N LYS A 22 -7.89 21.95 -1.28
CA LYS A 22 -8.27 22.63 -0.01
C LYS A 22 -7.11 22.83 0.95
N LEU A 23 -5.99 22.13 0.75
CA LEU A 23 -4.78 22.34 1.53
C LEU A 23 -3.93 23.50 0.99
N GLU A 24 -4.34 24.11 -0.13
CA GLU A 24 -3.75 25.32 -0.71
C GLU A 24 -2.23 25.18 -0.89
N GLU A 25 -1.43 26.05 -0.27
CA GLU A 25 0.03 26.06 -0.39
C GLU A 25 0.71 24.95 0.43
N LYS A 26 -0.03 24.15 1.20
CA LYS A 26 0.55 23.08 2.02
C LYS A 26 0.85 21.86 1.16
N LYS A 27 2.12 21.46 1.15
CA LYS A 27 2.56 20.21 0.53
C LYS A 27 2.25 19.01 1.42
N VAL A 28 1.43 18.08 0.93
CA VAL A 28 1.23 16.78 1.59
C VAL A 28 2.46 15.89 1.36
N GLY A 29 3.22 15.64 2.43
CA GLY A 29 4.41 14.81 2.37
C GLY A 29 4.14 13.30 2.42
N LEU A 30 3.04 12.87 3.05
CA LEU A 30 2.71 11.45 3.24
C LEU A 30 1.19 11.24 3.36
N VAL A 31 0.66 10.27 2.61
CA VAL A 31 -0.70 9.75 2.80
C VAL A 31 -0.65 8.41 3.52
N ARG A 32 -1.38 8.30 4.63
CA ARG A 32 -1.58 7.04 5.37
C ARG A 32 -3.01 6.57 5.18
N ALA A 33 -3.21 5.32 4.77
CA ALA A 33 -4.56 4.79 4.55
C ALA A 33 -4.74 3.37 5.10
N ASP A 34 -5.97 3.06 5.53
CA ASP A 34 -6.39 1.73 5.98
C ASP A 34 -6.50 0.76 4.78
N SER A 35 -6.61 -0.54 5.06
CA SER A 35 -6.65 -1.62 4.08
C SER A 35 -7.79 -1.56 3.07
N CYS A 36 -8.88 -0.85 3.41
CA CYS A 36 -9.94 -0.54 2.47
C CYS A 36 -9.45 0.25 1.24
N PHE A 37 -8.38 1.04 1.38
CA PHE A 37 -7.80 1.88 0.33
C PHE A 37 -6.68 1.19 -0.45
N CYS A 38 -6.39 -0.08 -0.16
CA CYS A 38 -5.38 -0.86 -0.88
C CYS A 38 -5.92 -1.41 -2.19
N ASN A 39 -6.27 -0.52 -3.13
CA ASN A 39 -6.68 -0.87 -4.47
C ASN A 39 -5.87 -0.12 -5.53
N LYS A 40 -5.93 -0.63 -6.77
CA LYS A 40 -5.17 -0.11 -7.90
C LYS A 40 -5.42 1.39 -8.16
N GLN A 41 -6.69 1.80 -8.21
CA GLN A 41 -7.07 3.18 -8.54
C GLN A 41 -6.53 4.19 -7.50
N VAL A 42 -6.57 3.84 -6.21
CA VAL A 42 -6.02 4.66 -5.13
C VAL A 42 -4.50 4.81 -5.27
N ILE A 43 -3.80 3.68 -5.46
CA ILE A 43 -2.33 3.66 -5.57
C ILE A 43 -1.89 4.47 -6.80
N GLU A 44 -2.51 4.27 -7.95
CA GLU A 44 -2.21 5.01 -9.18
C GLU A 44 -2.47 6.51 -9.03
N SER A 45 -3.53 6.89 -8.30
CA SER A 45 -3.82 8.30 -8.02
C SER A 45 -2.73 8.95 -7.17
N LEU A 46 -2.25 8.28 -6.13
CA LEU A 46 -1.17 8.77 -5.27
C LEU A 46 0.17 8.85 -6.01
N GLN A 47 0.46 7.87 -6.87
CA GLN A 47 1.65 7.86 -7.72
C GLN A 47 1.63 9.01 -8.75
N LYS A 48 0.48 9.26 -9.40
CA LYS A 48 0.30 10.37 -10.35
C LYS A 48 0.56 11.73 -9.68
N GLN A 49 0.10 11.91 -8.45
CA GLN A 49 0.34 13.10 -7.64
C GLN A 49 1.77 13.18 -7.06
N LYS A 50 2.59 12.12 -7.24
CA LYS A 50 3.94 11.99 -6.67
C LYS A 50 3.97 12.16 -5.15
N ILE A 51 2.93 11.67 -4.45
CA ILE A 51 2.83 11.73 -2.99
C ILE A 51 3.31 10.41 -2.40
N HIS A 52 4.18 10.47 -1.39
CA HIS A 52 4.57 9.25 -0.66
C HIS A 52 3.36 8.67 0.08
N TYR A 53 3.27 7.34 0.15
CA TYR A 53 2.14 6.69 0.81
C TYR A 53 2.52 5.45 1.60
N ILE A 54 1.77 5.21 2.68
CA ILE A 54 1.76 3.96 3.43
C ILE A 54 0.31 3.49 3.50
N ILE A 55 0.01 2.36 2.88
CA ILE A 55 -1.33 1.77 2.87
C ILE A 55 -1.22 0.38 3.48
N ALA A 56 -2.04 0.09 4.48
CA ALA A 56 -2.13 -1.27 4.99
C ALA A 56 -2.68 -2.18 3.88
N ALA A 57 -2.10 -3.36 3.67
CA ALA A 57 -2.65 -4.34 2.73
C ALA A 57 -3.28 -5.50 3.51
N ARG A 58 -4.35 -6.08 2.98
CA ARG A 58 -4.89 -7.33 3.55
C ARG A 58 -3.89 -8.46 3.27
N LEU A 59 -3.50 -9.18 4.32
CA LEU A 59 -2.73 -10.41 4.19
C LEU A 59 -3.65 -11.55 3.71
N THR A 60 -3.91 -11.59 2.40
CA THR A 60 -4.68 -12.68 1.79
C THR A 60 -3.89 -13.99 1.86
N SER A 61 -4.57 -15.13 1.74
CA SER A 61 -3.92 -16.45 1.70
C SER A 61 -2.83 -16.51 0.63
N THR A 62 -3.07 -15.90 -0.53
CA THR A 62 -2.10 -15.80 -1.63
C THR A 62 -0.86 -15.02 -1.22
N VAL A 63 -1.03 -13.81 -0.65
CA VAL A 63 0.10 -12.98 -0.20
C VAL A 63 0.88 -13.68 0.92
N LYS A 64 0.19 -14.35 1.84
CA LYS A 64 0.80 -15.15 2.90
C LYS A 64 1.69 -16.27 2.33
N ILE A 65 1.17 -17.05 1.37
CA ILE A 65 1.95 -18.13 0.74
C ILE A 65 3.15 -17.57 -0.01
N CYS A 66 2.99 -16.46 -0.74
CA CYS A 66 4.10 -15.79 -1.43
C CYS A 66 5.20 -15.34 -0.45
N LEU A 67 4.82 -14.74 0.69
CA LEU A 67 5.76 -14.33 1.72
C LEU A 67 6.51 -15.52 2.33
N LEU A 68 5.81 -16.61 2.65
CA LEU A 68 6.44 -17.82 3.19
C LEU A 68 7.45 -18.43 2.20
N ARG A 69 7.10 -18.48 0.91
CA ARG A 69 8.02 -18.93 -0.15
C ARG A 69 9.24 -18.03 -0.27
N LEU A 70 9.03 -16.71 -0.24
CA LEU A 70 10.14 -15.74 -0.26
C LEU A 70 11.07 -15.93 0.93
N PHE A 71 10.52 -16.09 2.15
CA PHE A 71 11.33 -16.33 3.34
C PHE A 71 12.13 -17.63 3.28
N ALA A 72 11.56 -18.71 2.72
CA ALA A 72 12.29 -19.96 2.51
C ALA A 72 13.50 -19.76 1.58
N VAL A 73 13.31 -19.09 0.44
CA VAL A 73 14.40 -18.80 -0.51
C VAL A 73 15.48 -17.93 0.13
N VAL A 74 15.09 -16.88 0.87
CA VAL A 74 16.05 -16.00 1.56
C VAL A 74 16.81 -16.77 2.64
N ALA A 75 16.13 -17.61 3.42
CA ALA A 75 16.76 -18.41 4.46
C ALA A 75 17.81 -19.37 3.87
N GLU A 76 17.49 -20.04 2.76
CA GLU A 76 18.46 -20.89 2.04
C GLU A 76 19.66 -20.09 1.54
N ALA A 77 19.43 -18.91 0.94
CA ALA A 77 20.52 -18.07 0.45
C ALA A 77 21.45 -17.61 1.57
N VAL A 78 20.90 -17.25 2.74
CA VAL A 78 21.67 -16.86 3.92
C VAL A 78 22.47 -18.04 4.49
N GLN A 79 21.90 -19.26 4.48
CA GLN A 79 22.59 -20.47 4.92
C GLN A 79 23.79 -20.80 4.02
N ARG A 80 23.62 -20.74 2.69
CA ARG A 80 24.72 -21.00 1.73
C ARG A 80 25.90 -20.04 1.91
N ARG A 81 25.64 -18.75 2.14
CA ARG A 81 26.67 -17.73 2.41
C ARG A 81 27.42 -17.87 3.73
N LYS A 82 26.94 -18.71 4.66
CA LYS A 82 27.65 -19.00 5.93
C LYS A 82 28.59 -20.20 5.83
N ILE A 83 28.49 -20.96 4.75
CA ILE A 83 29.29 -22.18 4.51
C ILE A 83 30.50 -21.86 3.60
N GLU A 84 30.45 -20.73 2.89
CA GLU A 84 31.57 -20.11 2.17
C GLU A 84 32.39 -19.19 3.08
#